data_AF-A0A923V0L2-F1
#
_entry.id   AF-A0A923V0L2-F1
#
_cell.length_a   1.000
_cell.length_b   1.000
_cell.length_c   1.000
_cell.angle_alpha   90.00
_cell.angle_beta   90.00
_cell.angle_gamma   90.00
#
_symmetry.space_group_name_H-M   'P 1'
#
loop_
_entity.id
_entity.type
_entity.pdbx_description
1 polymer ?
#
loop_
_entity_poly.entity_id
_entity_poly.type
_entity_poly.pdbx_seq_one_letter_code
_entity_poly.pdbx_strand_id
1 'polypeptide(L)'
;MKFRDQKAFDSILNLLVKPENHTLKLKELANFKSYGETFLEVEKEYANVNDSKSFEEFKIKYGDMVQIKADSSLTYKFGTPLSSLFTNEKGEVKIGDFMTVYTSDRRMISYSGVHKDKSQIMSIKKLIRFKDYLSQIFNKVSLRLQPLY
;
A
#
# COMPACT_ATOMS: atom_id res chain seq x y z
N MET A 1 -8.90 -6.19 0.18
CA MET A 1 -8.33 -7.56 0.14
C MET A 1 -8.36 -8.18 1.54
N LYS A 2 -8.63 -9.49 1.66
CA LYS A 2 -8.52 -10.25 2.93
C LYS A 2 -7.60 -11.45 2.76
N PHE A 3 -6.57 -11.53 3.59
CA PHE A 3 -5.71 -12.71 3.74
C PHE A 3 -6.19 -13.56 4.91
N ARG A 4 -6.03 -14.89 4.80
CA ARG A 4 -6.48 -15.84 5.83
C ARG A 4 -5.77 -15.64 7.16
N ASP A 5 -4.45 -15.48 7.10
CA ASP A 5 -3.57 -15.39 8.26
C ASP A 5 -2.28 -14.63 7.88
N GLN A 6 -1.45 -14.33 8.88
CA GLN A 6 -0.18 -13.64 8.68
C GLN A 6 0.79 -14.42 7.78
N LYS A 7 0.78 -15.75 7.83
CA LYS A 7 1.67 -16.60 7.03
C LYS A 7 1.30 -16.53 5.54
N ALA A 8 0.01 -16.55 5.23
CA ALA A 8 -0.49 -16.36 3.86
C ALA A 8 -0.14 -14.98 3.33
N PHE A 9 -0.27 -13.94 4.15
CA PHE A 9 0.13 -12.58 3.80
C PHE A 9 1.65 -12.50 3.52
N ASP A 10 2.49 -13.00 4.43
CA ASP A 10 3.95 -13.00 4.28
C ASP A 10 4.40 -13.77 3.03
N SER A 11 3.75 -14.89 2.72
CA SER A 11 4.04 -15.67 1.50
C SER A 11 3.77 -14.86 0.22
N ILE A 12 2.63 -14.19 0.13
CA ILE A 12 2.31 -13.33 -1.02
C ILE A 12 3.25 -12.13 -1.07
N LEU A 13 3.54 -11.51 0.07
CA LEU A 13 4.47 -10.39 0.15
C LEU A 13 5.87 -10.78 -0.33
N ASN A 14 6.37 -11.96 0.02
CA ASN A 14 7.66 -12.47 -0.47
C ASN A 14 7.70 -12.67 -1.99
N LEU A 15 6.57 -13.00 -2.62
CA LEU A 15 6.48 -13.06 -4.08
C LEU A 15 6.50 -11.66 -4.68
N LEU A 16 5.74 -10.73 -4.10
CA LEU A 16 5.62 -9.34 -4.56
C LEU A 16 6.88 -8.51 -4.36
N VAL A 17 7.75 -8.86 -3.42
CA VAL A 17 9.03 -8.16 -3.17
C VAL A 17 10.03 -8.37 -4.31
N LYS A 18 9.87 -9.43 -5.12
CA LYS A 18 10.75 -9.69 -6.25
C LYS A 18 10.43 -8.73 -7.40
N PRO A 19 11.41 -7.96 -7.93
CA PRO A 19 11.18 -6.96 -8.97
C PRO A 19 10.48 -7.52 -10.21
N GLU A 20 10.80 -8.76 -10.57
CA GLU A 20 10.23 -9.51 -11.71
C GLU A 20 8.71 -9.68 -11.60
N ASN A 21 8.16 -9.63 -10.39
CA ASN A 21 6.74 -9.82 -10.13
C ASN A 21 5.97 -8.50 -9.96
N HIS A 22 6.63 -7.34 -10.06
CA HIS A 22 5.95 -6.04 -9.94
C HIS A 22 5.02 -5.76 -11.13
N THR A 23 5.28 -6.36 -12.29
CA THR A 23 4.44 -6.23 -13.51
C THR A 23 3.45 -7.38 -13.67
N LEU A 24 3.64 -8.49 -12.94
CA LEU A 24 2.77 -9.65 -12.98
C LEU A 24 1.69 -9.50 -11.91
N LYS A 25 0.47 -9.17 -12.34
CA LYS A 25 -0.70 -9.29 -11.48
C LYS A 25 -0.85 -10.77 -11.10
N LEU A 26 -0.44 -11.10 -9.88
CA LEU A 26 -0.54 -12.46 -9.33
C LEU A 26 -1.98 -12.98 -9.53
N LYS A 27 -2.15 -14.25 -9.88
CA LYS A 27 -3.47 -14.85 -10.12
C LYS A 27 -4.38 -14.69 -8.90
N GLU A 28 -3.78 -14.75 -7.72
CA GLU A 28 -4.41 -14.56 -6.41
C GLU A 28 -4.96 -13.14 -6.21
N LEU A 29 -4.51 -12.16 -6.99
CA LEU A 29 -4.91 -10.76 -6.94
C LEU A 29 -5.69 -10.32 -8.20
N ALA A 30 -5.96 -11.22 -9.14
CA ALA A 30 -6.52 -10.88 -10.46
C ALA A 30 -7.84 -10.09 -10.39
N ASN A 31 -8.72 -10.46 -9.46
CA ASN A 31 -10.05 -9.84 -9.29
C ASN A 31 -10.07 -8.68 -8.30
N PHE A 32 -8.92 -8.25 -7.78
CA PHE A 32 -8.83 -7.14 -6.85
C PHE A 32 -8.23 -5.93 -7.56
N LYS A 33 -8.97 -4.81 -7.53
CA LYS A 33 -8.41 -3.51 -7.94
C LYS A 33 -7.61 -2.95 -6.77
N SER A 34 -6.29 -2.96 -6.93
CA SER A 34 -5.36 -2.47 -5.91
C SER A 34 -5.22 -0.95 -5.96
N TYR A 35 -4.76 -0.36 -4.85
CA TYR A 35 -4.39 1.05 -4.84
C TYR A 35 -3.28 1.35 -5.84
N GLY A 36 -2.36 0.43 -6.05
CA GLY A 36 -1.30 0.55 -7.06
C GLY A 36 -1.85 0.66 -8.47
N GLU A 37 -2.84 -0.16 -8.84
CA GLU A 37 -3.51 -0.06 -10.14
C GLU A 37 -4.23 1.29 -10.30
N THR A 38 -4.92 1.72 -9.26
CA THR A 38 -5.61 3.02 -9.25
C THR A 38 -4.62 4.18 -9.39
N PHE A 39 -3.47 4.09 -8.70
CA PHE A 39 -2.40 5.08 -8.82
C PHE A 39 -1.85 5.17 -10.25
N LEU A 40 -1.64 4.03 -10.92
CA LEU A 40 -1.18 4.01 -12.32
C LEU A 40 -2.22 4.59 -13.29
N GLU A 41 -3.51 4.38 -13.04
CA GLU A 41 -4.58 5.03 -13.82
C GLU A 41 -4.55 6.56 -13.62
N VAL A 42 -4.40 7.01 -12.38
CA VAL A 42 -4.29 8.44 -12.04
C VAL A 42 -3.05 9.07 -12.66
N GLU A 43 -1.92 8.37 -12.65
CA GLU A 43 -0.66 8.82 -13.26
C GLU A 43 -0.81 9.02 -14.78
N LYS A 44 -1.52 8.10 -15.46
CA LYS A 44 -1.85 8.25 -16.88
C LYS A 44 -2.76 9.45 -17.14
N GLU A 45 -3.74 9.70 -16.28
CA GLU A 45 -4.61 10.88 -16.40
C GLU A 45 -3.82 12.17 -16.17
N TYR A 46 -2.92 12.18 -15.19
CA TYR A 46 -2.06 13.31 -14.87
C TYR A 46 -1.13 13.70 -16.02
N ALA A 47 -0.63 12.72 -16.78
CA ALA A 47 0.19 12.97 -17.97
C ALA A 47 -0.55 13.80 -19.06
N ASN A 48 -1.88 13.84 -19.03
CA ASN A 48 -2.69 14.64 -19.95
C ASN A 48 -3.08 16.02 -19.39
N VAL A 49 -2.73 16.32 -18.13
CA VAL A 49 -2.99 17.64 -17.52
C VAL A 49 -1.99 18.63 -18.09
N ASN A 50 -2.49 19.62 -18.83
CA ASN A 50 -1.65 20.55 -19.60
C ASN A 50 -1.95 22.04 -19.33
N ASP A 51 -2.90 22.33 -18.44
CA ASP A 51 -3.28 23.70 -18.09
C ASP A 51 -3.66 23.83 -16.62
N SER A 52 -3.74 25.07 -16.13
CA SER A 52 -4.01 25.34 -14.71
C SER A 52 -5.42 24.92 -14.27
N LYS A 53 -6.42 24.99 -15.15
CA LYS A 53 -7.80 24.59 -14.84
C LYS A 53 -7.88 23.07 -14.72
N SER A 54 -7.32 22.33 -15.68
CA SER A 54 -7.27 20.86 -15.60
C SER A 54 -6.46 20.37 -14.40
N PHE A 55 -5.43 21.11 -13.97
CA PHE A 55 -4.68 20.80 -12.75
C PHE A 55 -5.50 20.99 -11.47
N GLU A 56 -6.29 22.05 -11.36
CA GLU A 56 -7.17 22.25 -10.20
C GLU A 56 -8.30 21.22 -10.16
N GLU A 57 -8.89 20.88 -11.32
CA GLU A 57 -9.88 19.80 -11.42
C GLU A 57 -9.27 18.45 -11.00
N PHE A 58 -8.04 18.16 -11.43
CA PHE A 58 -7.29 16.97 -11.03
C PHE A 58 -7.07 16.92 -9.51
N LYS A 59 -6.66 18.04 -8.89
CA LYS A 59 -6.48 18.12 -7.42
C LYS A 59 -7.76 17.82 -6.66
N ILE A 60 -8.88 18.36 -7.10
CA ILE A 60 -10.18 18.15 -6.46
C ILE A 60 -10.58 16.68 -6.58
N LYS A 61 -10.39 16.08 -7.76
CA LYS A 61 -10.78 14.70 -8.05
C LYS A 61 -9.92 13.66 -7.32
N TYR A 62 -8.60 13.87 -7.27
CA TYR A 62 -7.65 12.84 -6.80
C TYR A 62 -6.84 13.22 -5.56
N GLY A 63 -6.99 14.43 -5.02
CA GLY A 63 -6.26 14.89 -3.84
C GLY A 63 -6.48 13.99 -2.61
N ASP A 64 -7.59 13.25 -2.56
CA ASP A 64 -7.84 12.26 -1.52
C ASP A 64 -7.10 10.94 -1.71
N MET A 65 -6.70 10.61 -2.94
CA MET A 65 -6.06 9.35 -3.31
C MET A 65 -4.55 9.46 -3.51
N VAL A 66 -4.04 10.60 -4.00
CA VAL A 66 -2.61 10.79 -4.29
C VAL A 66 -2.04 11.98 -3.54
N GLN A 67 -0.73 11.97 -3.32
CA GLN A 67 0.01 13.11 -2.79
C GLN A 67 0.67 13.85 -3.96
N ILE A 68 0.21 15.07 -4.23
CA ILE A 68 0.84 16.00 -5.17
C ILE A 68 1.88 16.81 -4.38
N LYS A 69 3.15 16.73 -4.79
CA LYS A 69 4.24 17.47 -4.16
C LYS A 69 4.31 18.90 -4.70
N ALA A 70 5.12 19.74 -4.03
CA ALA A 70 5.36 21.12 -4.42
C ALA A 70 6.03 21.26 -5.81
N ASP A 71 6.77 20.23 -6.24
CA ASP A 71 7.36 20.12 -7.58
C ASP A 71 6.37 19.58 -8.62
N SER A 72 5.09 19.48 -8.28
CA SER A 72 4.03 18.90 -9.11
C SER A 72 4.27 17.42 -9.48
N SER A 73 5.10 16.69 -8.74
CA SER A 73 5.20 15.24 -8.90
C SER A 73 4.11 14.51 -8.11
N LEU A 74 3.62 13.39 -8.68
CA LEU A 74 2.69 12.49 -8.00
C LEU A 74 3.43 11.47 -7.16
N THR A 75 2.92 11.22 -5.96
CA THR A 75 3.40 10.18 -5.07
C THR A 75 2.25 9.48 -4.35
N TYR A 76 2.50 8.25 -3.92
CA TYR A 76 1.55 7.49 -3.11
C TYR A 76 1.21 8.27 -1.83
N LYS A 77 -0.08 8.47 -1.58
CA LYS A 77 -0.57 9.11 -0.36
C LYS A 77 -0.46 8.18 0.84
N PHE A 78 -0.65 6.87 0.63
CA PHE A 78 -0.63 5.85 1.67
C PHE A 78 0.48 4.83 1.41
N GLY A 79 1.22 4.47 2.47
CA GLY A 79 2.19 3.38 2.41
C GLY A 79 3.33 3.60 1.40
N THR A 80 3.68 2.54 0.67
CA THR A 80 4.73 2.48 -0.36
C THR A 80 4.22 1.84 -1.65
N PRO A 81 4.98 1.89 -2.76
CA PRO A 81 4.63 1.18 -4.00
C PRO A 81 4.41 -0.32 -3.82
N LEU A 82 5.08 -0.95 -2.83
CA LEU A 82 4.87 -2.38 -2.55
C LEU A 82 3.54 -2.62 -1.84
N SER A 83 3.21 -1.80 -0.82
CA SER A 83 1.95 -1.96 -0.11
C SER A 83 0.73 -1.61 -0.96
N SER A 84 0.90 -0.76 -1.96
CA SER A 84 -0.19 -0.38 -2.87
C SER A 84 -0.70 -1.58 -3.69
N LEU A 85 0.11 -2.62 -3.90
CA LEU A 85 -0.25 -3.82 -4.66
C LEU A 85 -1.33 -4.69 -3.99
N PHE A 86 -1.48 -4.59 -2.66
CA PHE A 86 -2.42 -5.43 -1.89
C PHE A 86 -3.38 -4.64 -0.99
N THR A 87 -3.31 -3.31 -1.02
CA THR A 87 -4.21 -2.41 -0.29
C THR A 87 -5.29 -1.85 -1.21
N ASN A 88 -6.43 -1.45 -0.61
CA ASN A 88 -7.46 -0.69 -1.32
C ASN A 88 -7.11 0.81 -1.38
N GLU A 89 -7.92 1.62 -2.05
CA GLU A 89 -7.75 3.08 -2.20
C GLU A 89 -7.69 3.86 -0.86
N LYS A 90 -8.10 3.24 0.25
CA LYS A 90 -8.00 3.81 1.61
C LYS A 90 -6.71 3.38 2.33
N GLY A 91 -5.83 2.64 1.68
CA GLY A 91 -4.62 2.08 2.28
C GLY A 91 -4.90 0.92 3.23
N GLU A 92 -5.97 0.15 3.03
CA GLU A 92 -6.40 -0.90 3.96
C GLU A 92 -6.24 -2.30 3.39
N VAL A 93 -5.87 -3.24 4.27
CA VAL A 93 -5.81 -4.67 4.00
C VAL A 93 -6.21 -5.46 5.24
N LYS A 94 -7.02 -6.51 5.09
CA LYS A 94 -7.40 -7.39 6.20
C LYS A 94 -6.50 -8.62 6.23
N ILE A 95 -5.94 -8.95 7.38
CA ILE A 95 -5.06 -10.11 7.60
C ILE A 95 -5.62 -10.90 8.79
N GLY A 96 -6.25 -12.04 8.52
CA GLY A 96 -7.04 -12.77 9.50
C GLY A 96 -8.16 -11.90 10.06
N ASP A 97 -8.12 -11.67 11.37
CA ASP A 97 -9.08 -10.84 12.10
C ASP A 97 -8.63 -9.40 12.31
N PHE A 98 -7.43 -9.05 11.83
CA PHE A 98 -6.88 -7.71 11.94
C PHE A 98 -7.10 -6.92 10.66
N MET A 99 -7.54 -5.68 10.82
CA MET A 99 -7.45 -4.66 9.78
C MET A 99 -6.10 -3.95 9.93
N THR A 100 -5.32 -3.93 8.86
CA THR A 100 -4.07 -3.18 8.76
C THR A 100 -4.28 -1.99 7.83
N VAL A 101 -3.94 -0.81 8.32
CA VAL A 101 -4.11 0.46 7.61
C VAL A 101 -2.75 1.15 7.47
N TYR A 102 -2.45 1.56 6.24
CA TYR A 102 -1.31 2.38 5.89
C TYR A 102 -1.77 3.84 5.84
N THR A 103 -1.31 4.63 6.80
CA THR A 103 -1.74 6.03 6.95
C THR A 103 -0.88 6.96 6.10
N SER A 104 -1.39 8.18 5.88
CA SER A 104 -0.69 9.20 5.09
C SER A 104 0.55 9.77 5.75
N ASP A 105 0.65 9.64 7.08
CA ASP A 105 1.87 9.96 7.85
C ASP A 105 2.85 8.78 7.92
N ARG A 106 2.71 7.81 7.01
CA ARG A 106 3.61 6.66 6.81
C ARG A 106 3.67 5.69 8.00
N ARG A 107 2.59 5.59 8.78
CA ARG A 107 2.45 4.56 9.82
C ARG A 107 1.71 3.35 9.28
N MET A 108 2.02 2.19 9.86
CA MET A 108 1.23 0.98 9.69
C MET A 108 0.54 0.69 11.02
N ILE A 109 -0.79 0.67 11.00
CA ILE A 109 -1.63 0.48 12.18
C ILE A 109 -2.46 -0.78 11.98
N SER A 110 -2.34 -1.74 12.90
CA SER A 110 -3.14 -2.96 12.90
C SER A 110 -4.06 -3.00 14.11
N TYR A 111 -5.35 -3.24 13.89
CA TYR A 111 -6.34 -3.37 14.95
C TYR A 111 -7.34 -4.49 14.62
N SER A 112 -7.94 -5.08 15.65
CA SER A 112 -9.02 -6.07 15.51
C SER A 112 -10.38 -5.44 15.82
N GLY A 113 -11.46 -6.08 15.37
CA GLY A 113 -12.84 -5.66 15.64
C GLY A 113 -13.47 -4.80 14.55
N VAL A 114 -14.36 -3.90 14.95
CA VAL A 114 -15.16 -3.06 14.03
C VAL A 114 -14.28 -2.06 13.29
N HIS A 115 -14.65 -1.75 12.04
CA HIS A 115 -13.98 -0.74 11.24
C HIS A 115 -13.92 0.60 11.98
N LYS A 116 -12.74 1.23 11.97
CA LYS A 116 -12.47 2.51 12.63
C LYS A 116 -12.36 3.58 11.56
N ASP A 117 -12.94 4.74 11.82
CA ASP A 117 -12.77 5.88 10.93
C ASP A 117 -11.35 6.46 11.03
N LYS A 118 -11.03 7.42 10.16
CA LYS A 118 -9.71 8.07 10.10
C LYS A 118 -9.31 8.71 11.42
N SER A 119 -10.22 9.38 12.13
CA SER A 119 -9.92 10.05 13.40
C SER A 119 -9.55 9.03 14.48
N GLN A 120 -10.29 7.93 14.53
CA GLN A 120 -10.05 6.82 15.44
C GLN A 120 -8.74 6.11 15.11
N ILE A 121 -8.42 5.88 13.83
CA ILE A 121 -7.16 5.29 13.39
C ILE A 121 -5.99 6.18 13.81
N MET A 122 -6.08 7.49 13.59
CA MET A 122 -5.01 8.43 13.93
C MET A 122 -4.72 8.51 15.43
N SER A 123 -5.71 8.23 16.28
CA SER A 123 -5.58 8.19 17.74
C SER A 123 -4.79 6.97 18.27
N ILE A 124 -4.60 5.94 17.45
CA ILE A 124 -3.89 4.72 17.85
C ILE A 124 -2.38 5.02 17.90
N LYS A 125 -1.81 4.95 19.11
CA LYS A 125 -0.38 5.22 19.36
C LYS A 125 0.54 4.03 19.06
N LYS A 126 0.01 2.80 18.97
CA LYS A 126 0.82 1.61 18.70
C LYS A 126 1.32 1.64 17.26
N LEU A 127 2.65 1.71 17.09
CA LEU A 127 3.29 2.07 15.84
C LEU A 127 4.26 0.96 15.43
N ILE A 128 4.02 0.35 14.27
CA ILE A 128 5.04 -0.41 13.55
C ILE A 128 5.39 0.45 12.34
N ARG A 129 6.64 0.93 12.24
CA ARG A 129 7.06 1.64 11.02
C ARG A 129 7.18 0.60 9.92
N PHE A 130 6.60 0.89 8.76
CA PHE A 130 6.59 -0.08 7.66
C PHE A 130 8.00 -0.46 7.20
N LYS A 131 8.96 0.47 7.27
CA LYS A 131 10.37 0.18 7.00
C LYS A 131 10.91 -0.90 7.93
N ASP A 132 10.64 -0.80 9.23
CA ASP A 132 11.10 -1.76 10.23
C ASP A 132 10.42 -3.13 10.04
N TYR A 133 9.14 -3.12 9.62
CA TYR A 133 8.41 -4.34 9.27
C TYR A 133 9.00 -5.04 8.04
N LEU A 134 9.30 -4.28 6.97
CA LEU A 134 9.96 -4.83 5.79
C LEU A 134 11.34 -5.38 6.13
N SER A 135 12.15 -4.65 6.91
CA SER A 135 13.45 -5.14 7.37
C SER A 135 13.34 -6.47 8.13
N GLN A 136 12.32 -6.64 8.98
CA GLN A 136 12.07 -7.93 9.64
C GLN A 136 11.77 -9.05 8.65
N ILE A 137 10.98 -8.78 7.60
CA ILE A 137 10.67 -9.76 6.56
C ILE A 137 11.91 -10.10 5.74
N PHE A 138 12.63 -9.09 5.25
CA PHE A 138 13.86 -9.27 4.48
C PHE A 138 14.91 -10.07 5.25
N ASN A 139 15.13 -9.76 6.53
CA ASN A 139 16.05 -10.51 7.37
C ASN A 139 15.59 -11.97 7.57
N LYS A 140 14.28 -12.20 7.73
CA LYS A 140 13.71 -13.55 7.87
C LYS A 140 13.83 -14.37 6.58
N VAL A 141 13.74 -13.73 5.42
CA VAL A 141 13.96 -14.35 4.11
C VAL A 141 15.44 -14.64 3.89
N SER A 142 16.32 -13.68 4.20
CA SER A 142 17.79 -13.84 4.15
C SER A 142 18.27 -15.03 5.00
N LEU A 143 17.75 -15.18 6.22
CA LEU A 143 18.07 -16.29 7.12
C LEU A 143 17.60 -17.66 6.59
N ARG A 144 16.56 -17.72 5.75
CA ARG A 144 16.10 -18.97 5.11
C ARG A 144 16.86 -19.35 3.85
N LEU A 145 17.62 -18.43 3.29
CA LEU A 145 18.41 -18.62 2.07
C LEU A 145 19.89 -18.88 2.37
N GLN A 146 20.29 -18.95 3.65
CA GLN A 146 21.64 -19.40 3.99
C GLN A 146 21.75 -20.90 3.70
N PRO A 147 22.70 -21.34 2.86
CA PRO A 147 22.98 -22.76 2.70
C PRO A 147 23.44 -23.31 4.05
N LEU A 148 22.81 -24.41 4.47
CA LEU A 148 23.33 -25.27 5.54
C LEU A 148 24.68 -25.81 5.06
N TYR A 149 25.77 -25.22 5.54
CA TYR A 149 27.11 -25.81 5.51
C TYR A 149 27.36 -26.52 6.84
#